data_AF-A0A7G2LRJ2-F1
#
_entry.id   AF-A0A7G2LRJ2-F1
#
_cell.length_a   1.000
_cell.length_b   1.000
_cell.length_c   1.000
_cell.angle_alpha   90.00
_cell.angle_beta   90.00
_cell.angle_gamma   90.00
#
_symmetry.space_group_name_H-M   'P 1'
#
loop_
_entity.id
_entity.type
_entity.pdbx_description
1 polymer ?
#
loop_
_entity_poly.entity_id
_entity_poly.type
_entity_poly.pdbx_seq_one_letter_code
_entity_poly.pdbx_strand_id
1 'polypeptide(L)'
;DLMEQIRVRADARAQALGLKVVDVRLRQTNLPEQNFDATLQRMIAEREREATDERARGREAAQRVTALADRTYEEILSEARRDARIIEGEADAQRNNIFAQAYGKDQEFFEFYRSLTAYEQALQGDNSTMVMSPDSEFFNYLRSDQGSRSAEGERE
;
A
#
# COMPACT_ATOMS: atom_id res chain seq x y z
N ASP A 1 26.13 -26.67 -49.15
CA ASP A 1 25.41 -27.46 -50.18
C ASP A 1 25.21 -26.77 -51.52
N LEU A 2 24.61 -25.57 -51.61
CA LEU A 2 24.37 -24.91 -52.92
C LEU A 2 25.65 -24.61 -53.72
N MET A 3 26.69 -24.06 -53.06
CA MET A 3 27.95 -23.72 -53.73
C MET A 3 28.71 -24.93 -54.27
N GLU A 4 28.66 -26.04 -53.54
CA GLU A 4 29.30 -27.28 -53.95
C GLU A 4 28.60 -27.89 -55.17
N GLN A 5 27.27 -27.84 -55.21
CA GLN A 5 26.50 -28.27 -56.38
C GLN A 5 26.81 -27.43 -57.63
N ILE A 6 27.02 -26.12 -57.46
CA ILE A 6 27.40 -25.23 -58.56
C ILE A 6 28.83 -25.53 -59.02
N ARG A 7 29.77 -25.77 -58.09
CA ARG A 7 31.16 -26.13 -58.38
C ARG A 7 31.25 -27.41 -59.20
N VAL A 8 30.57 -28.48 -58.79
CA VAL A 8 30.57 -29.77 -59.50
C VAL A 8 30.03 -29.64 -60.93
N ARG A 9 28.95 -28.88 -61.13
CA ARG A 9 28.38 -28.66 -62.47
C ARG A 9 29.29 -27.81 -63.36
N ALA A 10 29.96 -26.81 -62.78
CA ALA A 10 30.92 -25.99 -63.51
C ALA A 10 32.17 -26.79 -63.89
N ASP A 11 32.68 -27.63 -62.99
CA ASP A 11 33.85 -28.48 -63.23
C ASP A 11 33.61 -29.50 -64.35
N ALA A 12 32.44 -30.15 -64.37
CA ALA A 12 32.07 -31.09 -65.44
C ALA A 12 32.06 -30.44 -66.85
N ARG A 13 31.69 -29.16 -66.95
CA ARG A 13 31.72 -28.41 -68.22
C ARG A 13 33.13 -27.93 -68.56
N ALA A 14 33.92 -27.57 -67.56
CA ALA A 14 35.29 -27.10 -67.72
C ALA A 14 36.25 -28.22 -68.15
N GLN A 15 36.01 -29.47 -67.71
CA GLN A 15 36.80 -30.63 -68.09
C GLN A 15 36.79 -30.88 -69.61
N ALA A 16 35.66 -30.65 -70.28
CA ALA A 16 35.56 -30.74 -71.74
C ALA A 16 36.45 -29.71 -72.48
N LEU A 17 36.87 -28.65 -71.78
CA LEU A 17 37.77 -27.60 -72.26
C LEU A 17 39.20 -27.73 -71.69
N GLY A 18 39.49 -28.80 -70.94
CA GLY A 18 40.80 -29.03 -70.31
C GLY A 18 41.08 -28.15 -69.09
N LEU A 19 40.06 -27.51 -68.50
CA LEU A 19 40.18 -26.61 -67.36
C LEU A 19 39.67 -27.28 -66.07
N LYS A 20 40.27 -26.96 -64.91
CA LYS A 20 39.87 -27.47 -63.59
C LYS A 20 39.36 -26.35 -62.70
N VAL A 21 38.16 -26.49 -62.14
CA VAL A 21 37.54 -25.48 -61.28
C VAL A 21 37.91 -25.75 -59.82
N VAL A 22 38.71 -24.85 -59.23
CA VAL A 22 39.22 -25.00 -57.85
C VAL A 22 38.20 -24.54 -56.81
N ASP A 23 37.54 -23.39 -57.01
CA ASP A 23 36.59 -22.81 -56.06
C ASP A 23 35.55 -21.95 -56.78
N VAL A 24 34.32 -21.90 -56.25
CA VAL A 24 33.23 -21.03 -56.73
C VAL A 24 32.71 -20.21 -55.57
N ARG A 25 32.77 -18.88 -55.70
CA ARG A 25 32.25 -17.93 -54.72
C ARG A 25 31.20 -17.03 -55.35
N LEU A 26 30.12 -16.77 -54.61
CA LEU A 26 29.22 -15.68 -54.98
C LEU A 26 29.93 -14.37 -54.70
N ARG A 27 30.04 -13.53 -55.73
CA ARG A 27 30.54 -12.17 -55.57
C ARG A 27 29.43 -11.20 -55.17
N GLN A 28 28.25 -11.32 -55.79
CA GLN A 28 27.06 -10.52 -55.46
C GLN A 28 25.80 -11.17 -56.05
N THR A 29 24.75 -11.33 -55.26
CA THR A 29 23.40 -11.54 -55.79
C THR A 29 22.82 -10.19 -56.15
N ASN A 30 22.65 -9.89 -57.43
CA ASN A 30 21.88 -8.71 -57.82
C ASN A 30 20.40 -9.03 -57.58
N LEU A 31 19.91 -8.77 -56.37
CA LEU A 31 18.48 -8.73 -56.09
C LEU A 31 17.92 -7.48 -56.78
N PRO A 32 16.84 -7.57 -57.57
CA PRO A 32 16.24 -6.38 -58.19
C PRO A 32 15.77 -5.40 -57.10
N GLU A 33 16.30 -4.17 -57.14
CA GLU A 33 16.07 -3.13 -56.13
C GLU A 33 14.58 -2.87 -55.87
N GLN A 34 13.75 -3.05 -56.90
CA GLN A 34 12.29 -2.86 -56.86
C GLN A 34 11.57 -3.70 -55.80
N ASN A 35 12.08 -4.89 -55.44
CA ASN A 35 11.45 -5.77 -54.44
C ASN A 35 12.06 -5.62 -53.05
N PHE A 36 13.22 -4.96 -52.94
CA PHE A 36 13.94 -4.82 -51.68
C PHE A 36 13.21 -3.86 -50.73
N ASP A 37 12.78 -2.70 -51.25
CA ASP A 37 12.10 -1.68 -50.44
C ASP A 37 10.78 -2.18 -49.87
N ALA A 38 9.96 -2.85 -50.69
CA ALA A 38 8.68 -3.41 -50.24
C ALA A 38 8.86 -4.47 -49.14
N THR A 39 9.90 -5.31 -49.25
CA THR A 39 10.21 -6.33 -48.25
C THR A 39 10.75 -5.71 -46.96
N LEU A 40 11.62 -4.70 -47.07
CA LEU A 40 12.16 -3.98 -45.93
C LEU A 40 11.06 -3.25 -45.14
N GLN A 41 10.17 -2.54 -45.84
CA GLN A 41 9.02 -1.86 -45.21
C GLN A 41 8.11 -2.85 -44.49
N ARG A 42 7.88 -4.03 -45.09
CA ARG A 42 7.14 -5.11 -44.43
C ARG A 42 7.84 -5.62 -43.17
N MET A 43 9.16 -5.84 -43.22
CA MET A 43 9.92 -6.29 -42.04
C MET A 43 9.91 -5.26 -40.91
N ILE A 44 9.99 -3.97 -41.24
CA ILE A 44 9.90 -2.88 -40.25
C ILE A 44 8.51 -2.89 -39.60
N ALA A 45 7.45 -2.94 -40.41
CA ALA A 45 6.07 -2.97 -39.90
C ALA A 45 5.79 -4.21 -39.03
N GLU A 46 6.29 -5.39 -39.41
CA GLU A 46 6.17 -6.61 -38.60
C GLU A 46 6.90 -6.46 -37.26
N ARG A 47 8.13 -5.92 -37.26
CA ARG A 47 8.89 -5.65 -36.02
C ARG A 47 8.26 -4.61 -35.13
N GLU A 48 7.72 -3.53 -35.69
CA GLU A 48 7.02 -2.50 -34.92
C GLU A 48 5.76 -3.06 -34.29
N ARG A 49 5.02 -3.92 -35.01
CA ARG A 49 3.84 -4.61 -34.49
C ARG A 49 4.20 -5.54 -33.34
N GLU A 50 5.24 -6.36 -33.51
CA GLU A 50 5.73 -7.26 -32.47
C GLU A 50 6.18 -6.49 -31.21
N ALA A 51 6.97 -5.42 -31.39
CA ALA A 51 7.41 -4.58 -30.27
C ALA A 51 6.25 -3.86 -29.57
N THR A 52 5.22 -3.46 -30.32
CA THR A 52 4.03 -2.84 -29.75
C THR A 52 3.20 -3.84 -28.94
N ASP A 53 3.04 -5.06 -29.45
CA ASP A 53 2.34 -6.14 -28.76
C ASP A 53 3.05 -6.54 -27.45
N GLU A 54 4.38 -6.71 -27.49
CA GLU A 54 5.16 -7.01 -26.28
C GLU A 54 5.06 -5.88 -25.24
N ARG A 55 5.12 -4.61 -25.66
CA ARG A 55 4.90 -3.47 -24.75
C ARG A 55 3.48 -3.41 -24.22
N ALA A 56 2.47 -3.80 -25.00
CA ALA A 56 1.09 -3.86 -24.54
C ALA A 56 0.91 -4.94 -23.48
N ARG A 57 1.41 -6.16 -23.73
CA ARG A 57 1.41 -7.26 -22.76
C ARG A 57 2.16 -6.91 -21.47
N GLY A 58 3.33 -6.27 -21.59
CA GLY A 58 4.09 -5.79 -20.44
C GLY A 58 3.31 -4.77 -19.59
N ARG A 59 2.63 -3.82 -20.23
CA ARG A 59 1.79 -2.83 -19.53
C ARG A 59 0.58 -3.47 -18.85
N GLU A 60 -0.09 -4.41 -19.52
CA GLU A 60 -1.23 -5.14 -18.95
C GLU A 60 -0.81 -5.97 -17.72
N ALA A 61 0.30 -6.69 -17.82
CA ALA A 61 0.84 -7.47 -16.71
C ALA A 61 1.22 -6.56 -15.53
N ALA A 62 1.90 -5.44 -15.80
CA ALA A 62 2.25 -4.46 -14.76
C ALA A 62 0.99 -3.90 -14.08
N GLN A 63 -0.01 -3.47 -14.86
CA GLN A 63 -1.26 -2.94 -14.33
C GLN A 63 -2.00 -3.96 -13.46
N ARG A 64 -2.01 -5.24 -13.87
CA ARG A 64 -2.61 -6.32 -13.07
C ARG A 64 -1.89 -6.50 -11.73
N VAL A 65 -0.56 -6.48 -11.73
CA VAL A 65 0.24 -6.61 -10.50
C VAL A 65 0.02 -5.42 -9.58
N THR A 66 0.03 -4.20 -10.11
CA THR A 66 -0.24 -2.98 -9.33
C THR A 66 -1.64 -3.00 -8.74
N ALA A 67 -2.67 -3.32 -9.52
CA ALA A 67 -4.04 -3.37 -9.02
C ALA A 67 -4.24 -4.44 -7.94
N LEU A 68 -3.55 -5.58 -8.04
CA LEU A 68 -3.56 -6.61 -7.00
C LEU A 68 -2.87 -6.10 -5.72
N ALA A 69 -1.72 -5.45 -5.85
CA ALA A 69 -0.98 -4.90 -4.72
C ALA A 69 -1.79 -3.81 -3.99
N ASP A 70 -2.44 -2.91 -4.73
CA ASP A 70 -3.28 -1.84 -4.16
C ASP A 70 -4.47 -2.43 -3.39
N ARG A 71 -5.13 -3.44 -3.97
CA ARG A 71 -6.23 -4.16 -3.29
C ARG A 71 -5.77 -4.80 -2.00
N THR A 72 -4.66 -5.53 -2.03
CA THR A 72 -4.12 -6.21 -0.84
C THR A 72 -3.69 -5.20 0.22
N TYR A 73 -3.11 -4.06 -0.18
CA TYR A 73 -2.77 -2.97 0.74
C TYR A 73 -4.02 -2.41 1.44
N GLU A 74 -5.08 -2.11 0.70
CA GLU A 74 -6.34 -1.60 1.26
C GLU A 74 -7.02 -2.62 2.18
N GLU A 75 -6.97 -3.90 1.83
CA GLU A 75 -7.52 -5.00 2.64
C GLU A 75 -6.79 -5.11 3.98
N ILE A 76 -5.46 -5.18 3.97
CA ILE A 76 -4.63 -5.25 5.19
C ILE A 76 -4.86 -4.02 6.07
N LEU A 77 -4.90 -2.82 5.46
CA LEU A 77 -5.11 -1.59 6.22
C LEU A 77 -6.52 -1.54 6.83
N SER A 78 -7.52 -2.05 6.12
CA SER A 78 -8.90 -2.10 6.61
C SER A 78 -9.07 -3.12 7.73
N GLU A 79 -8.43 -4.28 7.62
CA GLU A 79 -8.39 -5.30 8.66
C GLU A 79 -7.68 -4.77 9.92
N ALA A 80 -6.48 -4.21 9.77
CA ALA A 80 -5.75 -3.62 10.89
C ALA A 80 -6.54 -2.52 11.61
N ARG A 81 -7.24 -1.64 10.86
CA ARG A 81 -8.11 -0.60 11.44
C ARG A 81 -9.34 -1.18 12.13
N ARG A 82 -9.90 -2.25 11.59
CA ARG A 82 -11.03 -2.95 12.21
C ARG A 82 -10.60 -3.53 13.55
N ASP A 83 -9.48 -4.25 13.58
CA ASP A 83 -8.98 -4.90 14.78
C ASP A 83 -8.58 -3.87 15.84
N ALA A 84 -7.92 -2.77 15.45
CA ALA A 84 -7.62 -1.67 16.36
C ALA A 84 -8.88 -1.11 17.03
N ARG A 85 -9.96 -0.85 16.27
CA ARG A 85 -11.22 -0.36 16.83
C ARG A 85 -11.91 -1.36 17.74
N ILE A 86 -11.80 -2.66 17.44
CA ILE A 86 -12.34 -3.72 18.31
C ILE A 86 -11.60 -3.70 19.64
N ILE A 87 -10.27 -3.69 19.62
CA ILE A 87 -9.42 -3.67 20.82
C ILE A 87 -9.68 -2.41 21.65
N GLU A 88 -9.76 -1.23 21.02
CA GLU A 88 -10.10 0.02 21.71
C GLU A 88 -11.49 -0.06 22.36
N GLY A 89 -12.50 -0.57 21.65
CA GLY A 89 -13.84 -0.73 22.19
C GLY A 89 -13.91 -1.72 23.35
N GLU A 90 -13.18 -2.84 23.28
CA GLU A 90 -13.07 -3.82 24.37
C GLU A 90 -12.35 -3.24 25.58
N ALA A 91 -11.25 -2.50 25.36
CA ALA A 91 -10.51 -1.83 26.41
C ALA A 91 -11.36 -0.77 27.11
N ASP A 92 -12.12 0.03 26.37
CA ASP A 92 -13.05 1.03 26.93
C ASP A 92 -14.18 0.37 27.71
N ALA A 93 -14.75 -0.72 27.20
CA ALA A 93 -15.78 -1.49 27.91
C ALA A 93 -15.23 -2.08 29.22
N GLN A 94 -14.02 -2.64 29.20
CA GLN A 94 -13.36 -3.18 30.38
C GLN A 94 -13.05 -2.07 31.39
N ARG A 95 -12.51 -0.94 30.93
CA ARG A 95 -12.24 0.24 31.76
C ARG A 95 -13.51 0.72 32.46
N ASN A 96 -14.61 0.87 31.71
CA ASN A 96 -15.88 1.30 32.26
C ASN A 96 -16.46 0.29 33.25
N ASN A 97 -16.32 -1.01 32.99
CA ASN A 97 -16.73 -2.06 33.94
C ASN A 97 -15.95 -2.00 35.25
N ILE A 98 -14.61 -1.89 35.19
CA ILE A 98 -13.77 -1.74 36.39
C ILE A 98 -14.14 -0.47 37.15
N PHE A 99 -14.36 0.63 36.42
CA PHE A 99 -14.78 1.90 37.00
C PHE A 99 -16.13 1.78 37.72
N ALA A 100 -17.15 1.18 37.08
CA ALA A 100 -18.46 0.98 37.67
C ALA A 100 -18.41 0.04 38.90
N GLN A 101 -17.60 -1.01 38.85
CA GLN A 101 -17.37 -1.90 39.99
C GLN A 101 -16.68 -1.19 41.16
N ALA A 102 -15.71 -0.31 40.88
CA ALA A 102 -15.05 0.49 41.90
C ALA A 102 -16.01 1.53 42.51
N TYR A 103 -16.82 2.20 41.68
CA TYR A 103 -17.84 3.14 42.13
C TYR A 103 -18.88 2.47 43.03
N GLY A 104 -19.33 1.27 42.67
CA GLY A 104 -20.33 0.52 43.45
C GLY A 104 -19.83 0.00 44.81
N LYS A 105 -18.52 0.06 45.11
CA LYS A 105 -18.00 -0.34 46.42
C LYS A 105 -18.19 0.72 47.48
N ASP A 106 -17.96 1.99 47.14
CA ASP A 106 -18.16 3.14 48.00
C ASP A 106 -18.27 4.39 47.14
N GLN A 107 -19.51 4.84 46.93
CA GLN A 107 -19.83 5.97 46.07
C GLN A 107 -19.30 7.30 46.66
N GLU A 108 -19.38 7.47 47.98
CA GLU A 108 -19.02 8.71 48.65
C GLU A 108 -17.49 8.90 48.68
N PHE A 109 -16.75 7.83 48.99
CA PHE A 109 -15.28 7.84 48.92
C PHE A 109 -14.77 8.09 47.50
N PHE A 110 -15.45 7.55 46.49
CA PHE A 110 -15.07 7.74 45.09
C PHE A 110 -15.28 9.18 44.62
N GLU A 111 -16.44 9.78 44.95
CA GLU A 111 -16.73 11.19 44.63
C GLU A 111 -15.73 12.13 45.32
N PHE A 112 -15.38 11.85 46.58
CA PHE A 112 -14.32 12.53 47.30
C PHE A 112 -12.95 12.40 46.60
N TYR A 113 -12.48 11.18 46.32
CA TYR A 113 -11.18 10.95 45.68
C TYR A 113 -11.08 11.61 44.30
N ARG A 114 -12.16 11.54 43.49
CA ARG A 114 -12.20 12.17 42.16
C ARG A 114 -12.12 13.70 42.26
N SER A 115 -12.78 14.30 43.25
CA SER A 115 -12.70 15.74 43.49
C SER A 115 -11.28 16.18 43.86
N LEU A 116 -10.57 15.40 44.69
CA LEU A 116 -9.18 15.67 45.04
C LEU A 116 -8.23 15.58 43.83
N THR A 117 -8.37 14.56 42.99
CA THR A 117 -7.56 14.44 41.76
C THR A 117 -7.83 15.59 40.79
N ALA A 118 -9.09 16.04 40.70
CA ALA A 118 -9.46 17.20 39.89
C ALA A 118 -8.84 18.49 40.44
N TYR A 119 -8.75 18.66 41.76
CA TYR A 119 -8.03 19.78 42.38
C TYR A 119 -6.54 19.73 42.06
N GLU A 120 -5.92 18.55 42.20
CA GLU A 120 -4.50 18.36 41.89
C GLU A 120 -4.19 18.73 40.44
N GLN A 121 -5.01 18.29 39.48
CA GLN A 121 -4.84 18.63 38.06
C GLN A 121 -5.13 20.11 37.77
N ALA A 122 -6.16 20.70 38.38
CA ALA A 122 -6.53 22.10 38.13
C ALA A 122 -5.52 23.10 38.72
N LEU A 123 -4.76 22.71 39.74
CA LEU A 123 -3.80 23.54 40.46
C LEU A 123 -2.34 23.38 39.97
N GLN A 124 -2.10 22.63 38.90
CA GLN A 124 -0.77 22.51 38.26
C GLN A 124 -0.38 23.81 37.54
N GLY A 125 0.17 24.76 38.31
CA GLY A 125 1.16 25.77 37.91
C GLY A 125 0.74 26.89 36.94
N ASP A 126 0.09 26.56 35.83
CA ASP A 126 -0.02 27.47 34.68
C ASP A 126 -1.21 28.43 34.77
N ASN A 127 -2.16 28.21 35.71
CA ASN A 127 -3.36 29.05 35.89
C ASN A 127 -3.71 29.26 37.38
N SER A 128 -2.75 29.68 38.19
CA SER A 128 -2.88 29.86 39.65
C SER A 128 -3.84 30.99 40.11
N THR A 129 -4.65 31.56 39.22
CA THR A 129 -5.72 32.51 39.56
C THR A 129 -7.02 32.07 38.90
N MET A 130 -7.88 31.43 39.68
CA MET A 130 -9.17 30.91 39.25
C MET A 130 -10.28 31.69 39.96
N VAL A 131 -11.05 32.48 39.22
CA VAL A 131 -12.19 33.25 39.75
C VAL A 131 -13.44 32.39 39.60
N MET A 132 -13.92 31.84 40.71
CA MET A 132 -15.13 31.01 40.77
C MET A 132 -16.12 31.57 41.78
N SER A 133 -17.42 31.34 41.53
CA SER A 133 -18.46 31.76 42.47
C SER A 133 -18.31 31.03 43.81
N PRO A 134 -18.61 31.70 44.94
CA PRO A 134 -18.53 31.11 46.27
C PRO A 134 -19.36 29.84 46.46
N ASP A 135 -20.35 29.57 45.61
CA ASP A 135 -21.26 28.42 45.75
C ASP A 135 -20.94 27.29 44.76
N SER A 136 -19.73 27.27 44.19
CA SER A 136 -19.35 26.25 43.21
C SER A 136 -19.31 24.85 43.82
N GLU A 137 -20.02 23.89 43.20
CA GLU A 137 -19.93 22.46 43.51
C GLU A 137 -18.50 21.92 43.48
N PHE A 138 -17.61 22.63 42.77
CA PHE A 138 -16.21 22.29 42.71
C PHE A 138 -15.58 22.20 44.10
N PHE A 139 -15.89 23.07 45.06
CA PHE A 139 -15.28 23.06 46.41
C PHE A 139 -16.06 22.30 47.49
N ASN A 140 -17.09 21.53 47.11
CA ASN A 140 -17.94 20.82 48.08
C ASN A 140 -17.14 19.99 49.08
N TYR A 141 -16.18 19.19 48.60
CA TYR A 141 -15.35 18.32 49.45
C TYR A 141 -14.16 19.03 50.11
N LEU A 142 -13.88 20.29 49.76
CA LEU A 142 -12.91 21.13 50.47
C LEU A 142 -13.52 21.77 51.73
N ARG A 143 -14.85 21.92 51.77
CA ARG A 143 -15.60 22.55 52.87
C ARG A 143 -16.12 21.56 53.90
N SER A 144 -16.46 20.34 53.49
CA SER A 144 -16.85 19.25 54.37
C SER A 144 -16.37 17.90 53.82
N ASP A 145 -16.05 16.98 54.72
CA ASP A 145 -15.65 15.61 54.43
C ASP A 145 -16.78 14.75 53.83
N GLN A 146 -18.04 15.13 54.05
CA GLN A 146 -19.21 14.43 53.51
C GLN A 146 -19.80 15.02 52.22
N GLY A 147 -19.31 16.18 51.72
CA GLY A 147 -19.91 16.84 50.56
C GLY A 147 -21.36 17.30 50.82
N SER A 148 -21.89 18.17 49.97
CA SER A 148 -23.22 18.77 50.21
C SER A 148 -24.41 17.91 49.75
N ARG A 149 -24.19 16.90 48.89
CA ARG A 149 -25.26 15.99 48.42
C ARG A 149 -25.71 14.97 49.47
N SER A 150 -24.81 14.53 50.35
CA SER A 150 -25.13 13.60 51.44
C SER A 150 -26.08 14.25 52.48
N ALA A 151 -25.99 15.57 52.66
CA ALA A 151 -26.80 16.31 53.63
C ALA A 151 -28.24 16.61 53.18
N GLU A 152 -28.56 16.48 51.88
CA GLU A 152 -29.93 16.64 51.36
C GLU A 152 -30.73 15.33 51.37
N GLY A 153 -30.06 14.17 51.32
CA GLY A 153 -30.70 12.85 51.40
C GLY A 153 -31.16 12.41 52.80
N GLU A 154 -30.69 13.09 53.86
CA GLU A 154 -31.07 12.81 55.25
C GLU A 154 -32.23 13.69 55.76
N ARG A 155 -32.80 14.53 54.90
CA ARG A 155 -33.97 15.38 55.21
C ARG A 155 -35.21 14.98 54.39
N GLU A 156 -35.57 13.70 54.41
CA GLU A 156 -36.92 13.21 54.09
C GLU A 156 -37.34 12.11 55.08
#